data_AF-A0A955P6A2-F1
#
_entry.id   AF-A0A955P6A2-F1
#
_cell.length_a   1.000
_cell.length_b   1.000
_cell.length_c   1.000
_cell.angle_alpha   90.00
_cell.angle_beta   90.00
_cell.angle_gamma   90.00
#
_symmetry.space_group_name_H-M   'P 1'
#
loop_
_entity.id
_entity.type
_entity.pdbx_description
1 polymer ?
#
loop_
_entity_poly.entity_id
_entity_poly.type
_entity_poly.pdbx_seq_one_letter_code
_entity_poly.pdbx_strand_id
1 'polypeptide(L)'
;MISTTRNYIQILLAALVLGGALYCGPVAGHPSEYRALWVDTWNEGMLDLDSTRLCVGRAREHRFNTLFVEVSKVMDAYYQSDLLPRADNIRGADFDPLGAVLHYAKPKNPGLPDLEVHAWMVAMRVWKDKPLPDT
;
A
#
# COMPACT_ATOMS: atom_id res chain seq x y z
N MET A 1 -21.22 8.06 51.59
CA MET A 1 -21.05 7.10 50.48
C MET A 1 -20.79 7.74 49.10
N ILE A 2 -20.89 9.07 48.94
CA ILE A 2 -20.74 9.78 47.64
C ILE A 2 -19.28 10.22 47.36
N SER A 3 -18.45 10.37 48.41
CA SER A 3 -17.07 10.89 48.32
C SER A 3 -16.10 9.92 47.63
N THR A 4 -16.21 8.63 47.93
CA THR A 4 -15.27 7.61 47.44
C THR A 4 -15.38 7.41 45.93
N THR A 5 -16.60 7.43 45.38
CA THR A 5 -16.89 7.25 43.95
C THR A 5 -16.32 8.38 43.08
N ARG A 6 -16.30 9.61 43.61
CA ARG A 6 -15.72 10.78 42.93
C ARG A 6 -14.19 10.68 42.79
N ASN A 7 -13.52 10.08 43.78
CA ASN A 7 -12.07 9.88 43.74
C ASN A 7 -11.66 8.80 42.72
N TYR A 8 -12.43 7.73 42.58
CA TYR A 8 -12.17 6.70 41.56
C TYR A 8 -12.32 7.24 40.14
N ILE A 9 -13.33 8.07 39.88
CA ILE A 9 -13.53 8.68 38.55
C ILE A 9 -12.37 9.62 38.20
N GLN A 10 -11.88 10.42 39.16
CA GLN A 10 -10.72 11.29 38.92
C GLN A 10 -9.42 10.52 38.70
N ILE A 11 -9.21 9.41 39.42
CA ILE A 11 -8.04 8.54 39.22
C ILE A 11 -8.10 7.86 37.83
N LEU A 12 -9.28 7.38 37.43
CA LEU A 12 -9.47 6.75 36.11
C LEU A 12 -9.30 7.76 34.97
N LEU A 13 -9.80 8.98 35.11
CA LEU A 13 -9.60 10.06 34.12
C LEU A 13 -8.14 10.50 34.05
N ALA A 14 -7.44 10.62 35.17
CA ALA A 14 -6.02 10.94 35.19
C ALA A 14 -5.16 9.84 34.53
N ALA A 15 -5.49 8.56 34.78
CA ALA A 15 -4.82 7.42 34.15
C ALA A 15 -5.06 7.37 32.62
N LEU A 16 -6.25 7.74 32.15
CA LEU A 16 -6.57 7.82 30.72
C LEU A 16 -5.79 8.94 30.02
N VAL A 17 -5.66 10.10 30.65
CA VAL A 17 -4.90 11.25 30.12
C VAL A 17 -3.39 10.98 30.10
N LEU A 18 -2.85 10.36 31.16
CA LEU A 18 -1.45 9.93 31.21
C LEU A 18 -1.14 8.79 30.23
N GLY A 19 -2.08 7.84 30.05
CA GLY A 19 -1.95 6.77 29.05
C GLY A 19 -2.01 7.28 27.61
N GLY A 20 -2.83 8.30 27.33
CA GLY A 20 -2.93 8.92 26.00
C GLY A 20 -1.72 9.76 25.63
N ALA A 21 -1.13 10.49 26.57
CA ALA A 21 0.04 11.34 26.33
C ALA A 21 1.35 10.56 26.09
N LEU A 22 1.43 9.30 26.54
CA LEU A 22 2.59 8.42 26.32
C LEU A 22 2.52 7.62 25.03
N TYR A 23 1.41 7.67 24.29
CA TYR A 23 1.26 6.99 23.00
C TYR A 23 1.67 7.91 21.83
N CYS A 24 2.83 8.55 21.94
CA CYS A 24 3.50 9.12 20.77
C CYS A 24 4.30 7.98 20.12
N GLY A 25 3.62 7.20 19.28
CA GLY A 25 4.30 6.22 18.44
C GLY A 25 5.33 6.92 17.55
N PRO A 26 6.47 6.29 17.25
CA PRO A 26 7.46 6.90 16.36
C PRO A 26 6.81 7.25 15.02
N VAL A 27 6.86 8.51 14.62
CA VAL A 27 6.61 8.89 13.23
C VAL A 27 7.78 8.32 12.43
N ALA A 28 7.49 7.37 11.55
CA ALA A 28 8.48 6.86 10.61
C ALA A 28 8.96 8.04 9.75
N GLY A 29 10.21 8.47 9.96
CA GLY A 29 10.85 9.45 9.09
C GLY A 29 11.16 8.83 7.73
N HIS A 30 11.19 9.65 6.69
CA HIS A 30 11.62 9.21 5.36
C HIS A 30 13.01 8.57 5.42
N PRO A 31 13.27 7.52 4.63
CA PRO A 31 14.60 6.92 4.59
C PRO A 31 15.61 7.95 4.05
N SER A 32 16.84 7.90 4.56
CA SER A 32 17.94 8.73 4.05
C SER A 32 18.36 8.38 2.61
N GLU A 33 17.93 7.21 2.12
CA GLU A 33 18.20 6.68 0.80
C GLU A 33 16.99 5.90 0.28
N TYR A 34 16.61 6.12 -0.97
CA TYR A 34 15.65 5.29 -1.69
C TYR A 34 16.36 4.11 -2.36
N ARG A 35 16.07 2.89 -1.90
CA ARG A 35 16.37 1.65 -2.61
C ARG A 35 15.06 1.16 -3.18
N ALA A 36 14.78 1.53 -4.43
CA ALA A 36 13.47 1.37 -5.03
C ALA A 36 13.43 0.36 -6.18
N LEU A 37 12.27 -0.25 -6.38
CA LEU A 37 11.94 -1.02 -7.58
C LEU A 37 10.77 -0.36 -8.32
N TRP A 38 10.88 -0.30 -9.65
CA TRP A 38 9.71 -0.11 -10.51
C TRP A 38 9.00 -1.45 -10.70
N VAL A 39 7.70 -1.47 -10.43
CA VAL A 39 6.83 -2.62 -10.62
C VAL A 39 5.90 -2.29 -11.78
N ASP A 40 6.26 -2.76 -12.97
CA ASP A 40 5.50 -2.54 -14.19
C ASP A 40 4.37 -3.57 -14.37
N THR A 41 3.42 -3.23 -15.24
CA THR A 41 2.27 -4.07 -15.61
C THR A 41 2.28 -4.48 -17.08
N TRP A 42 3.44 -4.34 -17.73
CA TRP A 42 3.75 -4.97 -19.01
C TRP A 42 4.17 -6.42 -18.81
N ASN A 43 4.80 -6.71 -17.66
CA ASN A 43 5.24 -8.02 -17.22
C ASN A 43 4.40 -8.53 -16.04
N GLU A 44 4.80 -9.67 -15.46
CA GLU A 44 4.01 -10.37 -14.43
C GLU A 44 3.87 -9.62 -13.10
N GLY A 45 4.72 -8.61 -12.82
CA GLY A 45 5.08 -8.12 -11.49
C GLY A 45 3.97 -8.03 -10.44
N MET A 46 2.73 -7.72 -10.83
CA MET A 46 1.56 -7.73 -9.95
C MET A 46 0.24 -8.14 -10.63
N LEU A 47 0.28 -8.99 -11.67
CA LEU A 47 -0.93 -9.33 -12.43
C LEU A 47 -1.85 -10.35 -11.74
N ASP A 48 -1.32 -11.04 -10.73
CA ASP A 48 -2.05 -11.98 -9.86
C ASP A 48 -1.46 -11.98 -8.44
N LEU A 49 -2.07 -12.76 -7.55
CA LEU A 49 -1.67 -12.85 -6.15
C LEU A 49 -0.25 -13.42 -5.97
N ASP A 50 0.12 -14.42 -6.76
CA ASP A 50 1.40 -15.13 -6.58
C ASP A 50 2.57 -14.30 -7.10
N SER A 51 2.42 -13.69 -8.28
CA SER A 51 3.39 -12.73 -8.82
C SER A 51 3.57 -11.53 -7.88
N THR A 52 2.48 -10.98 -7.33
CA THR A 52 2.53 -9.87 -6.37
C THR A 52 3.30 -10.26 -5.10
N ARG A 53 2.99 -11.44 -4.52
CA ARG A 53 3.69 -11.96 -3.35
C ARG A 53 5.18 -12.14 -3.62
N LEU A 54 5.52 -12.71 -4.78
CA LEU A 54 6.90 -12.93 -5.17
C LEU A 54 7.65 -11.61 -5.35
N CYS A 55 7.05 -10.63 -6.04
CA CYS A 55 7.63 -9.32 -6.26
C CYS A 55 7.94 -8.61 -4.93
N VAL A 56 6.94 -8.50 -4.04
CA VAL A 56 7.08 -7.84 -2.74
C VAL A 56 8.04 -8.62 -1.82
N GLY A 57 7.98 -9.95 -1.85
CA GLY A 57 8.90 -10.82 -1.10
C GLY A 57 10.36 -10.59 -1.52
N ARG A 58 10.64 -10.57 -2.82
CA ARG A 58 11.99 -10.30 -3.35
C ARG A 58 12.47 -8.88 -3.04
N ALA A 59 11.58 -7.89 -3.08
CA ALA A 59 11.92 -6.53 -2.67
C ALA A 59 12.48 -6.52 -1.23
N ARG A 60 11.82 -7.25 -0.31
CA ARG A 60 12.29 -7.38 1.07
C ARG A 60 13.58 -8.18 1.18
N GLU A 61 13.66 -9.34 0.53
CA GLU A 61 14.84 -10.21 0.52
C GLU A 61 16.10 -9.45 0.10
N HIS A 62 15.97 -8.56 -0.88
CA HIS A 62 17.07 -7.76 -1.40
C HIS A 62 17.20 -6.37 -0.76
N ARG A 63 16.50 -6.12 0.36
CA ARG A 63 16.61 -4.89 1.18
C ARG A 63 16.21 -3.59 0.46
N PHE A 64 15.32 -3.68 -0.54
CA PHE A 64 14.60 -2.51 -1.04
C PHE A 64 13.70 -1.95 0.06
N ASN A 65 13.46 -0.65 0.03
CA ASN A 65 12.60 0.05 0.98
C ASN A 65 11.40 0.74 0.31
N THR A 66 11.37 0.77 -1.03
CA THR A 66 10.38 1.54 -1.79
C THR A 66 9.95 0.79 -3.05
N LEU A 67 8.67 0.88 -3.39
CA LEU A 67 8.08 0.36 -4.63
C LEU A 67 7.39 1.50 -5.39
N PHE A 68 7.74 1.68 -6.67
CA PHE A 68 7.00 2.52 -7.62
C PHE A 68 6.13 1.62 -8.50
N VAL A 69 4.82 1.66 -8.25
CA VAL A 69 3.88 0.65 -8.75
C VAL A 69 3.04 1.23 -9.87
N GLU A 70 3.08 0.65 -11.07
CA GLU A 70 2.31 1.13 -12.24
C GLU A 70 0.80 0.87 -12.04
N VAL A 71 0.10 1.80 -11.39
CA VAL A 71 -1.34 1.67 -11.13
C VAL A 71 -2.22 1.98 -12.35
N SER A 72 -1.64 2.65 -13.35
CA SER A 72 -2.27 2.92 -14.64
C SER A 72 -1.24 3.02 -15.75
N LYS A 73 -1.41 2.19 -16.78
CA LYS A 73 -0.46 1.99 -17.88
C LYS A 73 -0.94 2.68 -19.16
N VAL A 74 -2.22 2.56 -19.46
CA VAL A 74 -2.91 3.09 -20.65
C VAL A 74 -4.27 3.71 -20.31
N MET A 75 -4.36 4.45 -19.20
CA MET A 75 -5.64 4.90 -18.62
C MET A 75 -6.56 3.73 -18.23
N ASP A 76 -5.95 2.60 -17.88
CA ASP A 76 -6.56 1.44 -17.23
C ASP A 76 -6.23 1.43 -15.72
N ALA A 77 -6.96 0.63 -14.94
CA ALA A 77 -6.83 0.52 -13.50
C ALA A 77 -6.30 -0.85 -13.08
N TYR A 78 -5.18 -0.83 -12.33
CA TYR A 78 -4.68 -1.97 -11.55
C TYR A 78 -5.11 -1.88 -10.08
N TYR A 79 -6.32 -1.38 -9.88
CA TYR A 79 -6.98 -1.17 -8.58
C TYR A 79 -8.49 -1.14 -8.80
N GLN A 80 -9.29 -1.23 -7.72
CA GLN A 80 -10.73 -1.01 -7.82
C GLN A 80 -11.02 0.47 -8.10
N SER A 81 -11.59 0.78 -9.27
CA SER A 81 -11.80 2.16 -9.74
C SER A 81 -13.24 2.36 -10.21
N ASP A 82 -13.82 3.51 -9.84
CA ASP A 82 -15.10 3.98 -10.36
C ASP A 82 -14.93 4.87 -11.61
N LEU A 83 -13.70 5.20 -12.00
CA LEU A 83 -13.38 6.16 -13.06
C LEU A 83 -12.67 5.52 -14.26
N LEU A 84 -11.66 4.69 -14.01
CA LEU A 84 -10.87 4.05 -15.05
C LEU A 84 -11.34 2.61 -15.29
N PRO A 85 -11.35 2.14 -16.54
CA PRO A 85 -11.63 0.75 -16.84
C PRO A 85 -10.58 -0.15 -16.17
N ARG A 86 -11.01 -1.31 -15.67
CA ARG A 86 -10.11 -2.36 -15.19
C ARG A 86 -9.17 -2.81 -16.32
N ALA A 87 -7.89 -3.01 -16.02
CA ALA A 87 -6.93 -3.53 -16.98
C ALA A 87 -7.26 -4.98 -17.40
N ASP A 88 -7.09 -5.26 -18.68
CA ASP A 88 -7.50 -6.51 -19.35
C ASP A 88 -6.62 -7.73 -19.03
N ASN A 89 -5.38 -7.48 -18.60
CA ASN A 89 -4.38 -8.51 -18.33
C ASN A 89 -4.30 -8.93 -16.85
N ILE A 90 -5.14 -8.37 -15.97
CA ILE A 90 -5.23 -8.80 -14.58
C ILE A 90 -5.85 -10.20 -14.53
N ARG A 91 -5.17 -11.14 -13.88
CA ARG A 91 -5.62 -12.52 -13.78
C ARG A 91 -6.42 -12.69 -12.49
N GLY A 92 -7.70 -13.02 -12.66
CA GLY A 92 -8.68 -13.15 -11.58
C GLY A 92 -9.70 -12.02 -11.63
N ALA A 93 -10.98 -12.37 -11.62
CA ALA A 93 -12.08 -11.42 -11.81
C ALA A 93 -12.09 -10.32 -10.75
N ASP A 94 -11.90 -10.71 -9.48
CA ASP A 94 -12.01 -9.80 -8.33
C ASP A 94 -10.65 -9.43 -7.73
N PHE A 95 -9.55 -9.76 -8.42
CA PHE A 95 -8.22 -9.46 -7.90
C PHE A 95 -7.93 -7.96 -7.96
N ASP A 96 -7.51 -7.38 -6.83
CA ASP A 96 -7.06 -5.99 -6.71
C ASP A 96 -5.53 -5.95 -6.58
N PRO A 97 -4.77 -5.68 -7.68
CA PRO A 97 -3.31 -5.64 -7.65
C PRO A 97 -2.73 -4.65 -6.65
N LEU A 98 -3.16 -3.38 -6.68
CA LEU A 98 -2.68 -2.36 -5.76
C LEU A 98 -3.02 -2.71 -4.31
N GLY A 99 -4.24 -3.19 -4.07
CA GLY A 99 -4.66 -3.68 -2.74
C GLY A 99 -3.76 -4.81 -2.23
N ALA A 100 -3.41 -5.76 -3.09
CA ALA A 100 -2.49 -6.85 -2.76
C ALA A 100 -1.07 -6.33 -2.47
N VAL A 101 -0.54 -5.41 -3.28
CA VAL A 101 0.78 -4.79 -3.03
C VAL A 101 0.79 -4.10 -1.66
N LEU A 102 -0.21 -3.27 -1.37
CA LEU A 102 -0.33 -2.58 -0.07
C LEU A 102 -0.44 -3.56 1.10
N HIS A 103 -1.16 -4.68 0.93
CA HIS A 103 -1.26 -5.72 1.95
C HIS A 103 0.10 -6.34 2.28
N TYR A 104 0.93 -6.65 1.27
CA TYR A 104 2.23 -7.29 1.48
C TYR A 104 3.37 -6.29 1.79
N ALA A 105 3.22 -5.03 1.39
CA ALA A 105 4.13 -3.93 1.70
C ALA A 105 4.11 -3.57 3.21
N LYS A 106 3.03 -3.90 3.91
CA LYS A 106 2.96 -3.84 5.37
C LYS A 106 3.42 -5.17 5.99
N PRO A 107 4.49 -5.19 6.80
CA PRO A 107 4.98 -6.41 7.41
C PRO A 107 4.02 -6.87 8.52
N LYS A 108 3.88 -8.19 8.65
CA LYS A 108 3.07 -8.80 9.72
C LYS A 108 3.84 -8.99 11.03
N ASN A 109 5.17 -8.88 10.98
CA ASN A 109 6.05 -9.09 12.12
C ASN A 109 6.40 -7.74 12.77
N PRO A 110 6.27 -7.61 14.10
CA PRO A 110 6.74 -6.43 14.83
C PRO A 110 8.24 -6.18 14.56
N GLY A 111 8.60 -4.94 14.25
CA GLY A 111 10.00 -4.51 14.11
C GLY A 111 10.59 -4.57 12.69
N LEU A 112 9.86 -5.08 11.70
CA LEU A 112 10.23 -4.91 10.30
C LEU A 112 9.66 -3.58 9.77
N PRO A 113 10.40 -2.76 9.01
CA PRO A 113 9.85 -1.56 8.40
C PRO A 113 8.90 -1.89 7.22
N ASP A 114 7.95 -0.98 7.00
CA ASP A 114 7.10 -0.96 5.81
C ASP A 114 7.94 -0.76 4.55
N LEU A 115 7.46 -1.30 3.42
CA LEU A 115 7.90 -0.81 2.12
C LEU A 115 7.06 0.41 1.78
N GLU A 116 7.69 1.53 1.48
CA GLU A 116 7.00 2.70 0.95
C GLU A 116 6.43 2.37 -0.44
N VAL A 117 5.16 2.70 -0.69
CA VAL A 117 4.48 2.41 -1.97
C VAL A 117 4.08 3.73 -2.62
N HIS A 118 4.63 3.99 -3.79
CA HIS A 118 4.33 5.15 -4.62
C HIS A 118 3.54 4.70 -5.85
N ALA A 119 2.34 5.26 -6.02
CA ALA A 119 1.53 5.02 -7.20
C ALA A 119 2.15 5.74 -8.42
N TRP A 120 2.64 4.97 -9.39
CA TRP A 120 3.09 5.44 -10.69
C TRP A 120 1.96 5.32 -11.69
N MET A 121 1.66 6.40 -12.41
CA MET A 121 0.71 6.41 -13.52
C MET A 121 1.31 7.06 -14.77
N VAL A 122 0.93 6.56 -15.94
CA VAL A 122 1.27 7.18 -17.23
C VAL A 122 0.20 8.19 -17.61
N ALA A 123 0.46 9.47 -17.36
CA ALA A 123 -0.57 10.53 -17.38
C ALA A 123 -1.36 10.70 -18.69
N MET A 124 -0.75 10.46 -19.86
CA MET A 124 -1.33 10.83 -21.16
C MET A 124 -1.48 9.66 -22.14
N ARG A 125 -1.14 8.43 -21.74
CA ARG A 125 -1.22 7.27 -22.64
C ARG A 125 -2.59 6.62 -22.47
N VAL A 126 -3.36 6.54 -23.56
CA VAL A 126 -4.71 5.94 -23.59
C VAL A 126 -4.79 4.65 -24.42
N TRP A 127 -3.71 4.27 -25.10
CA TRP A 127 -3.71 3.12 -26.02
C TRP A 127 -2.31 2.48 -26.12
N LYS A 128 -2.28 1.16 -26.36
CA LYS A 128 -1.03 0.37 -26.52
C LYS A 128 -0.97 -0.50 -27.78
N ASP A 129 -2.11 -0.82 -28.39
CA ASP A 129 -2.18 -1.87 -29.41
C ASP A 129 -2.17 -1.31 -30.85
N LYS A 130 -2.02 -2.20 -31.83
CA LYS A 130 -2.25 -1.89 -33.25
C LYS A 130 -3.23 -2.92 -33.83
N PRO A 131 -4.21 -2.50 -34.65
CA PRO A 131 -4.50 -1.13 -35.07
C PRO A 131 -5.03 -0.23 -33.93
N LEU A 132 -5.23 1.06 -34.21
CA LEU A 132 -5.98 1.94 -33.31
C LEU A 132 -7.38 1.37 -33.08
N PRO A 133 -8.03 1.67 -31.94
CA PRO A 133 -9.41 1.26 -31.74
C PRO A 133 -10.30 1.95 -32.77
N ASP A 134 -11.35 1.26 -33.20
CA ASP A 134 -12.37 1.86 -34.05
C ASP A 134 -12.99 3.07 -33.33
N THR A 135 -13.14 4.19 -34.05
CA THR A 135 -13.74 5.43 -33.55
C THR A 135 -15.25 5.35 -33.43
#